data_AF-A0A7R9N439-F1
#
_entry.id   AF-A0A7R9N439-F1
#
_cell.length_a   1.000
_cell.length_b   1.000
_cell.length_c   1.000
_cell.angle_alpha   90.00
_cell.angle_beta   90.00
_cell.angle_gamma   90.00
#
_symmetry.space_group_name_H-M   'P 1'
#
loop_
_entity.id
_entity.type
_entity.pdbx_description
1 polymer ?
#
loop_
_entity_poly.entity_id
_entity_poly.type
_entity_poly.pdbx_seq_one_letter_code
_entity_poly.pdbx_strand_id
1 'polypeptide(L)'
;MKENYLDFGCLKDDKKLDWFIFYFIVPLFLIIVYIMVHFHPELERVLILQTSNPTWISIYLSNFVHTDLWHHLRWNLLNYFLLIYLILFFRTNRKKFYINMALFFTVLPVLCSLSTIYLASAPIRSCGFSGIVSGLAGYLLYSVYLQRY
;
A
#
# COMPACT_ATOMS: atom_id res chain seq x y z
N MET A 1 -19.69 -35.57 2.92
CA MET A 1 -20.21 -34.45 2.09
C MET A 1 -21.30 -33.74 2.87
N LYS A 2 -20.96 -32.65 3.55
CA LYS A 2 -21.84 -31.49 3.78
C LYS A 2 -20.94 -30.34 4.17
N GLU A 3 -20.89 -29.39 3.25
CA GLU A 3 -20.21 -28.12 3.34
C GLU A 3 -20.78 -27.28 4.49
N ASN A 4 -19.90 -26.64 5.25
CA ASN A 4 -20.22 -25.43 5.99
C ASN A 4 -19.30 -24.33 5.43
N TYR A 5 -19.66 -23.80 4.25
CA TYR A 5 -18.87 -22.78 3.55
C TYR A 5 -19.13 -21.34 4.03
N LEU A 6 -19.88 -21.13 5.12
CA LEU A 6 -20.16 -19.79 5.63
C LEU A 6 -20.17 -19.78 7.16
N ASP A 7 -19.03 -20.13 7.77
CA ASP A 7 -18.79 -19.75 9.17
C ASP A 7 -18.39 -18.26 9.22
N PHE A 8 -19.40 -17.39 9.25
CA PHE A 8 -19.25 -15.98 9.64
C PHE A 8 -19.17 -15.80 11.17
N GLY A 9 -19.06 -16.89 11.93
CA GLY A 9 -19.02 -16.89 13.39
C GLY A 9 -17.60 -16.85 13.93
N CYS A 10 -17.15 -15.66 14.35
CA CYS A 10 -15.89 -15.42 15.07
C CYS A 10 -14.62 -15.69 14.25
N LEU A 11 -14.14 -14.65 13.55
CA LEU A 11 -12.75 -14.59 13.09
C LEU A 11 -11.83 -14.96 14.26
N LYS A 12 -10.98 -15.99 14.09
CA LYS A 12 -9.88 -16.26 15.04
C LYS A 12 -9.12 -14.95 15.31
N ASP A 13 -8.63 -14.76 16.52
CA ASP A 13 -8.11 -13.46 16.97
C ASP A 13 -6.95 -12.95 16.10
N ASP A 14 -6.19 -13.86 15.49
CA ASP A 14 -5.19 -13.52 14.50
C ASP A 14 -5.76 -12.90 13.23
N LYS A 15 -6.91 -13.39 12.76
CA LYS A 15 -7.60 -12.78 11.62
C LYS A 15 -8.14 -11.40 11.99
N LYS A 16 -8.70 -11.21 13.19
CA LYS A 16 -9.19 -9.90 13.65
C LYS A 16 -8.06 -8.86 13.67
N LEU A 17 -6.88 -9.25 14.17
CA LEU A 17 -5.71 -8.38 14.18
C LEU A 17 -5.27 -7.98 12.77
N ASP A 18 -5.28 -8.91 11.82
CA ASP A 18 -4.94 -8.61 10.43
C ASP A 18 -5.92 -7.62 9.80
N TRP A 19 -7.22 -7.85 10.00
CA TRP A 19 -8.22 -6.87 9.56
C TRP A 19 -7.97 -5.52 10.20
N PHE A 20 -7.76 -5.44 11.52
CA PHE A 20 -7.49 -4.18 12.19
C PHE A 20 -6.25 -3.45 11.64
N ILE A 21 -5.13 -4.15 11.45
CA ILE A 21 -3.90 -3.53 10.93
C ILE A 21 -4.11 -3.00 9.51
N PHE A 22 -4.58 -3.85 8.59
CA PHE A 22 -4.61 -3.47 7.17
C PHE A 22 -5.84 -2.64 6.79
N TYR A 23 -6.98 -2.78 7.47
CA TYR A 23 -8.16 -1.95 7.19
C TYR A 23 -8.24 -0.66 8.00
N PHE A 24 -7.57 -0.59 9.15
CA PHE A 24 -7.67 0.60 10.00
C PHE A 24 -6.33 1.33 10.11
N ILE A 25 -5.26 0.65 10.54
CA ILE A 25 -3.99 1.32 10.83
C ILE A 25 -3.34 1.89 9.56
N VAL A 26 -3.27 1.12 8.46
CA VAL A 26 -2.65 1.61 7.23
C VAL A 26 -3.42 2.79 6.61
N PRO A 27 -4.75 2.73 6.41
CA PRO A 27 -5.51 3.88 5.92
C PRO A 27 -5.43 5.09 6.84
N LEU A 28 -5.51 4.88 8.16
CA LEU A 28 -5.38 5.95 9.14
C LEU A 28 -4.02 6.64 9.03
N PHE A 29 -2.93 5.87 8.87
CA PHE A 29 -1.61 6.41 8.64
C PHE A 29 -1.56 7.30 7.38
N LEU A 30 -2.11 6.83 6.24
CA LEU A 30 -2.16 7.62 5.01
C LEU A 30 -2.96 8.92 5.17
N ILE A 31 -4.09 8.87 5.89
CA ILE A 31 -4.91 10.04 6.19
C ILE A 31 -4.14 11.03 7.08
N ILE A 32 -3.44 10.55 8.11
CA ILE A 32 -2.62 11.40 8.98
C ILE A 32 -1.51 12.08 8.17
N VAL A 33 -0.80 11.34 7.31
CA VAL A 33 0.26 11.91 6.46
C VAL A 33 -0.32 12.96 5.51
N TYR A 34 -1.47 12.70 4.89
CA TYR A 34 -2.18 13.66 4.05
C TYR A 34 -2.53 14.94 4.82
N ILE A 35 -3.16 14.82 5.99
CA ILE A 35 -3.53 15.95 6.85
C ILE A 35 -2.29 16.75 7.26
N MET A 36 -1.22 16.06 7.65
CA MET A 36 0.03 16.69 8.04
C MET A 36 0.60 17.54 6.90
N VAL A 37 0.67 17.02 5.68
CA VAL A 37 1.16 17.77 4.51
C VAL A 37 0.20 18.90 4.11
N HIS A 38 -1.11 18.69 4.25
CA HIS A 38 -2.12 19.70 3.93
C HIS A 38 -2.03 20.92 4.85
N PHE A 39 -1.81 20.73 6.15
CA PHE A 39 -1.64 21.82 7.11
C PHE A 39 -0.21 22.39 7.14
N HIS A 40 0.78 21.64 6.66
CA HIS A 40 2.19 22.03 6.62
C HIS A 40 2.80 21.85 5.21
N PRO A 41 2.47 22.74 4.25
CA PRO A 41 2.93 22.62 2.87
C PRO A 41 4.46 22.62 2.69
N GLU A 42 5.21 23.14 3.66
CA GLU A 42 6.67 23.05 3.71
C GLU A 42 7.19 21.60 3.69
N LEU A 43 6.41 20.66 4.23
CA LEU A 43 6.75 19.24 4.24
C LEU A 43 6.72 18.62 2.85
N GLU A 44 6.02 19.21 1.88
CA GLU A 44 6.03 18.72 0.50
C GLU A 44 7.45 18.64 -0.07
N ARG A 45 8.31 19.61 0.25
CA ARG A 45 9.70 19.64 -0.25
C ARG A 45 10.57 18.54 0.33
N VAL A 46 10.21 18.03 1.51
CA VAL A 46 10.98 17.01 2.25
C VAL A 46 10.45 15.61 1.95
N LEU A 47 9.12 15.46 1.89
CA LEU A 47 8.47 14.16 1.83
C LEU A 47 8.19 13.69 0.41
N ILE A 48 8.00 14.61 -0.54
CA ILE A 48 7.69 14.26 -1.93
C ILE A 48 8.97 14.13 -2.74
N LEU A 49 9.01 13.14 -3.61
CA LEU A 49 10.17 12.87 -4.45
C LEU A 49 10.30 13.96 -5.51
N GLN A 50 11.42 14.70 -5.44
CA GLN A 50 11.88 15.57 -6.51
C GLN A 50 13.03 14.85 -7.23
N THR A 51 12.83 14.41 -8.47
CA THR A 51 13.85 13.61 -9.16
C THR A 51 15.13 14.37 -9.47
N SER A 52 15.09 15.71 -9.49
CA SER A 52 16.27 16.58 -9.62
C SER A 52 17.14 16.64 -8.36
N ASN A 53 16.58 16.38 -7.18
CA ASN A 53 17.30 16.40 -5.91
C ASN A 53 16.69 15.41 -4.91
N PRO A 54 16.83 14.10 -5.16
CA PRO A 54 16.21 13.08 -4.33
C PRO A 54 16.93 12.96 -2.98
N THR A 55 16.18 13.01 -1.89
CA THR A 55 16.68 12.67 -0.55
C THR A 55 16.21 11.27 -0.16
N TRP A 56 16.94 10.57 0.72
CA TRP A 56 16.54 9.26 1.23
C TRP A 56 15.14 9.27 1.87
N ILE A 57 14.81 10.36 2.55
CA ILE A 57 13.48 10.57 3.14
C ILE A 57 12.41 10.62 2.04
N SER A 58 12.62 11.45 1.00
CA SER A 58 11.69 11.57 -0.12
C SER A 58 11.59 10.29 -0.97
N ILE A 59 12.68 9.51 -1.09
CA ILE A 59 12.69 8.23 -1.81
C ILE A 59 11.73 7.24 -1.13
N TYR A 60 11.69 7.21 0.19
CA TYR A 60 10.81 6.29 0.90
C TYR A 60 9.40 6.88 1.07
N LEU A 61 9.30 8.06 1.69
CA LEU A 61 8.03 8.62 2.16
C LEU A 61 7.13 9.15 1.05
N SER A 62 7.65 9.47 -0.14
CA SER A 62 6.83 9.96 -1.24
C SER A 62 5.71 9.00 -1.64
N ASN A 63 5.91 7.70 -1.45
CA ASN A 63 4.90 6.67 -1.73
C ASN A 63 3.74 6.66 -0.73
N PHE A 64 3.83 7.40 0.37
CA PHE A 64 2.80 7.51 1.41
C PHE A 64 2.16 8.90 1.47
N VAL A 65 2.66 9.85 0.68
CA VAL A 65 2.16 11.22 0.61
C VAL A 65 1.19 11.36 -0.54
N HIS A 66 0.13 12.14 -0.31
CA HIS A 66 -0.82 12.55 -1.33
C HIS A 66 -1.01 14.06 -1.26
N THR A 67 -1.09 14.71 -2.42
CA THR A 67 -1.32 16.16 -2.53
C THR A 67 -2.79 16.52 -2.74
N ASP A 68 -3.62 15.54 -3.09
CA ASP A 68 -5.03 15.73 -3.40
C ASP A 68 -5.90 14.62 -2.79
N LEU A 69 -7.02 15.01 -2.20
CA LEU A 69 -7.92 14.08 -1.52
C LEU A 69 -8.76 13.27 -2.50
N TRP A 70 -9.37 13.94 -3.48
CA TRP A 70 -10.47 13.41 -4.28
C TRP A 70 -10.02 12.50 -5.42
N HIS A 71 -8.95 12.90 -6.10
CA HIS A 71 -8.39 12.25 -7.27
C HIS A 71 -7.15 11.41 -6.95
N HIS A 72 -6.48 11.65 -5.82
CA HIS A 72 -5.25 10.93 -5.50
C HIS A 72 -5.37 10.00 -4.29
N LEU A 73 -5.70 10.51 -3.10
CA LEU A 73 -5.81 9.67 -1.90
C LEU A 73 -7.01 8.71 -1.98
N ARG A 74 -8.20 9.21 -2.35
CA ARG A 74 -9.43 8.42 -2.41
C ARG A 74 -9.31 7.20 -3.32
N TRP A 75 -8.78 7.37 -4.54
CA TRP A 75 -8.65 6.27 -5.49
C TRP A 75 -7.63 5.22 -5.03
N ASN A 76 -6.52 5.65 -4.42
CA ASN A 76 -5.56 4.73 -3.82
C ASN A 76 -6.17 3.95 -2.66
N LEU A 77 -6.91 4.61 -1.76
CA LEU A 77 -7.58 3.95 -0.65
C LEU A 77 -8.65 2.97 -1.13
N LEU A 78 -9.46 3.33 -2.11
CA LEU A 78 -10.49 2.44 -2.66
C LEU A 78 -9.88 1.16 -3.23
N ASN A 79 -8.86 1.30 -4.08
CA ASN A 79 -8.17 0.15 -4.67
C ASN A 79 -7.45 -0.68 -3.61
N TYR A 80 -6.81 -0.01 -2.64
CA TYR A 80 -6.17 -0.67 -1.51
C TYR A 80 -7.17 -1.50 -0.70
N PHE A 81 -8.32 -0.94 -0.32
CA PHE A 81 -9.37 -1.66 0.41
C PHE A 81 -9.87 -2.87 -0.36
N LEU A 82 -10.14 -2.71 -1.66
CA LEU A 82 -10.57 -3.82 -2.51
C LEU A 82 -9.52 -4.95 -2.55
N LEU A 83 -8.25 -4.60 -2.77
CA LEU A 83 -7.18 -5.59 -2.90
C LEU A 83 -6.90 -6.29 -1.57
N ILE A 84 -6.81 -5.54 -0.47
CA ILE A 84 -6.61 -6.13 0.86
C ILE A 84 -7.80 -6.99 1.26
N TYR A 85 -9.04 -6.61 0.95
CA TYR A 85 -10.21 -7.47 1.15
C TYR A 85 -9.95 -8.88 0.57
N LEU A 86 -9.61 -8.90 -0.72
CA LEU A 86 -9.44 -10.12 -1.49
C LEU A 86 -8.22 -10.90 -1.04
N ILE A 87 -7.09 -10.23 -0.77
CA ILE A 87 -5.87 -10.86 -0.27
C ILE A 87 -6.13 -11.52 1.09
N LEU A 88 -6.78 -10.83 2.03
CA LEU A 88 -7.09 -11.40 3.35
C LEU A 88 -8.10 -12.54 3.26
N PHE A 89 -9.04 -12.47 2.31
CA PHE A 89 -10.02 -13.51 2.04
C PHE A 89 -9.38 -14.78 1.47
N PHE A 90 -8.51 -14.63 0.47
CA PHE A 90 -7.85 -15.76 -0.19
C PHE A 90 -6.60 -16.27 0.52
N ARG A 91 -6.05 -15.57 1.53
CA ARG A 91 -4.77 -16.01 2.12
C ARG A 91 -4.85 -17.43 2.69
N THR A 92 -3.83 -18.22 2.38
CA THR A 92 -3.68 -19.58 2.91
C THR A 92 -2.51 -19.71 3.89
N ASN A 93 -1.42 -18.95 3.67
CA ASN A 93 -0.22 -18.99 4.50
C ASN A 93 0.09 -17.63 5.12
N ARG A 94 -0.15 -17.52 6.44
CA ARG A 94 0.03 -16.28 7.20
C ARG A 94 1.48 -15.78 7.24
N LYS A 95 2.47 -16.67 7.35
CA LYS A 95 3.89 -16.28 7.36
C LYS A 95 4.31 -15.68 6.03
N LYS A 96 3.96 -16.32 4.91
CA LYS A 96 4.23 -15.79 3.57
C LYS A 96 3.51 -14.46 3.34
N PHE A 97 2.26 -14.34 3.80
CA PHE A 97 1.51 -13.09 3.72
C PHE A 97 2.25 -11.93 4.39
N TYR A 98 2.67 -12.07 5.66
CA TYR A 98 3.39 -10.99 6.35
C TYR A 98 4.73 -10.64 5.73
N ILE A 99 5.49 -11.63 5.24
CA ILE A 99 6.75 -11.35 4.53
C ILE A 99 6.47 -10.49 3.30
N ASN A 100 5.46 -10.84 2.49
CA ASN A 100 5.12 -10.06 1.31
C ASN A 100 4.60 -8.67 1.66
N MET A 101 3.73 -8.55 2.67
CA MET A 101 3.27 -7.24 3.14
C MET A 101 4.44 -6.38 3.63
N ALA A 102 5.34 -6.93 4.45
CA ALA A 102 6.53 -6.21 4.91
C ALA A 102 7.36 -5.72 3.71
N LEU A 103 7.60 -6.56 2.70
CA LEU A 103 8.31 -6.17 1.49
C LEU A 103 7.58 -5.06 0.70
N PHE A 104 6.26 -5.14 0.56
CA PHE A 104 5.48 -4.11 -0.14
C PHE A 104 5.41 -2.77 0.60
N PHE A 105 5.44 -2.78 1.93
CA PHE A 105 5.44 -1.55 2.72
C PHE A 105 6.85 -0.99 2.97
N THR A 106 7.92 -1.76 2.73
CA THR A 106 9.30 -1.31 3.04
C THR A 106 10.21 -1.24 1.81
N VAL A 107 10.29 -2.30 1.01
CA VAL A 107 11.23 -2.42 -0.13
C VAL A 107 10.62 -1.82 -1.38
N LEU A 108 9.35 -2.13 -1.67
CA LEU A 108 8.67 -1.66 -2.87
C LEU A 108 8.63 -0.12 -3.02
N PRO A 109 8.42 0.69 -1.96
CA PRO A 109 8.47 2.15 -2.06
C PRO A 109 9.81 2.64 -2.62
N VAL A 110 10.92 2.07 -2.13
CA VAL A 110 12.26 2.40 -2.60
C VAL A 110 12.42 2.02 -4.06
N LEU A 111 11.99 0.83 -4.46
CA LEU A 111 12.07 0.38 -5.85
C LEU A 111 11.24 1.27 -6.78
N CYS A 112 10.01 1.64 -6.40
CA CYS A 112 9.16 2.55 -7.17
C CYS A 112 9.81 3.93 -7.37
N SER A 113 10.39 4.49 -6.30
CA SER A 113 11.06 5.78 -6.35
C SER A 113 12.34 5.75 -7.19
N LEU A 114 13.18 4.72 -7.02
CA LEU A 114 14.38 4.55 -7.84
C LEU A 114 14.01 4.37 -9.31
N SER A 115 13.00 3.55 -9.61
CA SER A 115 12.50 3.38 -10.98
C SER A 115 12.04 4.71 -11.56
N THR A 116 11.34 5.53 -10.78
CA THR A 116 10.92 6.88 -11.19
C THR A 116 12.13 7.78 -11.48
N ILE A 117 13.16 7.76 -10.62
CA ILE A 117 14.38 8.57 -10.81
C ILE A 117 15.11 8.17 -12.09
N TYR A 118 15.29 6.88 -12.34
CA TYR A 118 16.09 6.39 -13.47
C TYR A 118 15.33 6.39 -14.81
N LEU A 119 14.00 6.27 -14.78
CA LEU A 119 13.18 6.17 -16.00
C LEU A 119 12.54 7.51 -16.40
N ALA A 120 12.50 8.51 -15.51
CA ALA A 120 11.98 9.82 -15.87
C ALA A 120 12.93 10.54 -16.84
N SER A 121 12.40 10.98 -17.98
CA SER A 121 13.13 11.73 -18.99
C SER A 121 13.35 13.21 -18.65
N ALA A 122 12.67 13.71 -17.62
CA ALA A 122 12.76 15.09 -17.14
C ALA A 122 12.59 15.16 -15.61
N PRO A 123 13.01 16.26 -14.96
CA PRO A 123 12.71 16.51 -13.56
C PRO A 123 11.20 16.49 -13.30
N ILE A 124 10.75 15.60 -12.43
CA ILE A 124 9.35 15.46 -12.05
C ILE A 124 9.21 15.40 -10.53
N ARG A 125 8.02 15.77 -10.07
CA ARG A 125 7.56 15.59 -8.71
C ARG A 125 6.68 14.33 -8.68
N SER A 126 7.02 13.35 -7.84
CA SER A 126 6.29 12.09 -7.76
C SER A 126 5.92 11.75 -6.32
N CYS A 127 4.66 11.39 -6.09
CA CYS A 127 4.16 10.89 -4.82
C CYS A 127 2.96 9.98 -5.04
N GLY A 128 2.60 9.21 -4.03
CA GLY A 128 1.38 8.42 -4.01
C GLY A 128 1.58 6.94 -3.75
N PHE A 129 0.52 6.35 -3.22
CA PHE A 129 0.47 4.95 -2.80
C PHE A 129 0.21 3.96 -3.94
N SER A 130 0.12 4.46 -5.18
CA SER A 130 -0.25 3.67 -6.37
C SER A 130 0.77 2.58 -6.73
N GLY A 131 2.06 2.80 -6.45
CA GLY A 131 3.10 1.78 -6.64
C GLY A 131 2.85 0.56 -5.74
N ILE A 132 2.49 0.80 -4.48
CA ILE A 132 2.16 -0.25 -3.51
C ILE A 132 0.84 -0.93 -3.89
N VAL A 133 -0.20 -0.17 -4.25
CA VAL A 133 -1.47 -0.72 -4.77
C VAL A 133 -1.25 -1.64 -5.97
N SER A 134 -0.40 -1.23 -6.91
CA SER A 134 -0.06 -2.04 -8.09
C SER A 134 0.69 -3.32 -7.71
N GLY A 135 1.62 -3.25 -6.75
CA GLY A 135 2.28 -4.43 -6.18
C GLY A 135 1.31 -5.40 -5.50
N LEU A 136 0.32 -4.87 -4.76
CA LEU A 136 -0.74 -5.68 -4.15
C LEU A 136 -1.63 -6.35 -5.21
N ALA A 137 -1.94 -5.67 -6.31
CA ALA A 137 -2.69 -6.27 -7.42
C ALA A 137 -1.92 -7.44 -8.04
N GLY A 138 -0.61 -7.28 -8.29
CA GLY A 138 0.25 -8.37 -8.75
C GLY A 138 0.33 -9.52 -7.75
N TYR A 139 0.41 -9.21 -6.45
CA TYR A 139 0.41 -10.22 -5.40
C TYR A 139 -0.91 -11.01 -5.32
N LEU A 140 -2.05 -10.34 -5.45
CA LEU A 140 -3.35 -11.00 -5.49
C LEU A 140 -3.39 -12.04 -6.61
N LEU A 141 -2.99 -11.65 -7.83
CA LEU A 141 -2.91 -12.58 -8.98
C LEU A 141 -1.99 -13.78 -8.68
N TYR A 142 -0.79 -13.52 -8.16
CA TYR A 142 0.14 -14.58 -7.76
C TYR A 142 -0.47 -15.52 -6.72
N SER A 143 -1.14 -14.98 -5.71
CA SER A 143 -1.72 -15.75 -4.61
C SER A 143 -2.87 -16.66 -5.06
N VAL A 144 -3.69 -16.20 -6.01
CA VAL A 144 -4.80 -16.98 -6.58
C VAL A 144 -4.27 -18.05 -7.53
N TYR A 145 -3.26 -17.74 -8.36
CA TYR A 145 -2.67 -18.71 -9.28
C TYR A 145 -2.00 -19.87 -8.54
N LEU A 146 -1.18 -19.58 -7.53
CA LEU A 146 -0.44 -20.59 -6.76
C LEU A 146 -1.37 -21.49 -5.90
N GLN A 147 -2.62 -21.10 -5.67
CA GLN A 147 -3.58 -21.96 -4.96
C GLN A 147 -4.20 -23.04 -5.84
N ARG A 148 -4.06 -22.94 -7.16
CA ARG A 148 -4.66 -23.88 -8.12
C ARG A 148 -3.72 -25.02 -8.54
N TYR A 149 -2.48 -25.01 -8.07
CA TYR A 149 -1.43 -26.01 -8.37
C TYR A 149 -0.73 -26.43 -7.08
#